data_AF-Q9F1K9-F1
#
_entry.id   AF-Q9F1K9-F1
#
_cell.length_a   1.000
_cell.length_b   1.000
_cell.length_c   1.000
_cell.angle_alpha   90.00
_cell.angle_beta   90.00
_cell.angle_gamma   90.00
#
_symmetry.space_group_name_H-M   'P 1'
#
loop_
_entity.id
_entity.type
_entity.pdbx_description
1 polymer ?
#
loop_
_entity_poly.entity_id
_entity_poly.type
_entity_poly.pdbx_seq_one_letter_code
_entity_poly.pdbx_strand_id
1 'polypeptide(L)' 'MIDALVLVAKLPEAYAIFDPLVDVLPVIPVLFLALAFVWQAAVGFR' A
#
# COMPACT_ATOMS: atom_id res chain seq x y z
N MET A 1 -25.06 3.71 15.60
CA MET A 1 -24.44 2.41 15.25
C MET A 1 -23.01 2.70 14.87
N ILE A 2 -22.03 1.91 15.34
CA ILE A 2 -20.70 1.98 14.72
C ILE A 2 -20.90 1.44 13.32
N ASP A 3 -20.71 2.30 12.32
CA ASP A 3 -20.89 1.90 10.94
C ASP A 3 -19.95 0.72 10.65
N ALA A 4 -20.47 -0.33 10.00
CA ALA A 4 -19.70 -1.56 9.75
C ALA A 4 -18.36 -1.27 9.06
N LEU A 5 -18.28 -0.19 8.29
CA LEU A 5 -17.05 0.33 7.68
C LEU A 5 -15.96 0.63 8.72
N VAL A 6 -16.29 1.26 9.84
CA VAL A 6 -15.31 1.57 10.90
C VAL A 6 -14.77 0.29 11.53
N LEU A 7 -15.62 -0.73 11.66
CA LEU A 7 -15.26 -2.01 12.25
C LEU A 7 -14.25 -2.80 11.38
N VAL A 8 -14.32 -2.64 10.06
CA VAL A 8 -13.36 -3.25 9.12
C VAL A 8 -12.16 -2.36 8.79
N ALA A 9 -12.28 -1.03 8.97
CA ALA A 9 -11.20 -0.09 8.69
C ALA A 9 -10.18 0.00 9.84
N LYS A 10 -10.61 -0.27 11.08
CA LYS A 10 -9.71 -0.24 12.24
C LYS A 10 -8.93 -1.54 12.35
N LEU A 11 -7.61 -1.44 12.49
CA LEU A 11 -6.76 -2.59 12.78
C LEU A 11 -7.08 -3.17 14.17
N PRO A 12 -7.07 -4.51 14.33
CA PRO A 12 -7.17 -5.12 15.64
C PRO A 12 -5.99 -4.71 16.53
N GLU A 13 -6.20 -4.71 17.85
CA GLU A 13 -5.20 -4.24 18.83
C GLU A 13 -3.85 -4.94 18.68
N ALA A 14 -3.83 -6.24 18.39
CA ALA A 14 -2.61 -7.01 18.17
C ALA A 14 -1.78 -6.52 16.96
N TYR A 15 -2.41 -5.81 16.02
CA TYR A 15 -1.76 -5.29 14.81
C TYR A 15 -1.53 -3.78 14.83
N ALA A 16 -1.85 -3.09 15.94
CA ALA A 16 -1.67 -1.64 16.05
C ALA A 16 -0.20 -1.20 15.88
N ILE A 17 0.77 -2.09 16.16
CA ILE A 17 2.19 -1.84 15.89
C ILE A 17 2.51 -1.68 14.39
N PHE A 18 1.64 -2.19 13.51
CA PHE A 18 1.76 -2.09 12.06
C PHE A 18 0.98 -0.91 11.47
N ASP A 19 0.33 -0.06 12.28
CA ASP A 19 -0.33 1.17 11.81
C ASP A 19 0.59 1.98 10.86
N PRO A 20 1.88 2.22 11.20
CA PRO A 20 2.77 2.98 10.31
C PRO A 20 3.04 2.28 8.96
N LEU A 21 2.94 0.95 8.89
CA LEU A 21 3.08 0.21 7.63
C LEU A 21 1.82 0.38 6.77
N VAL A 22 0.64 0.25 7.39
CA VAL A 22 -0.65 0.40 6.69
C VAL A 22 -0.82 1.81 6.12
N ASP A 23 -0.30 2.83 6.80
CA ASP A 23 -0.26 4.21 6.30
C ASP A 23 0.55 4.36 5.00
N VAL A 24 1.51 3.47 4.73
CA VAL A 24 2.36 3.49 3.52
C VAL A 24 1.78 2.66 2.39
N LEU A 25 0.97 1.62 2.67
CA LEU A 25 0.40 0.74 1.63
C LEU A 25 -0.31 1.47 0.47
N PRO A 26 -1.04 2.59 0.67
CA PRO A 26 -1.65 3.35 -0.42
C PRO A 26 -0.66 3.84 -1.49
N VAL A 27 0.65 3.91 -1.21
CA VAL A 27 1.69 4.33 -2.17
C VAL A 27 2.08 3.21 -3.15
N ILE A 28 1.74 1.95 -2.86
CA ILE A 28 2.16 0.77 -3.64
C ILE A 28 1.89 0.89 -5.15
N PRO A 29 0.73 1.39 -5.62
CA PRO A 29 0.50 1.55 -7.05
C PRO A 29 1.54 2.44 -7.76
N VAL A 30 2.03 3.48 -7.07
CA VAL A 30 3.09 4.37 -7.59
C VAL A 30 4.42 3.63 -7.67
N LEU A 31 4.71 2.75 -6.70
CA LEU A 31 5.91 1.90 -6.74
C LEU A 31 5.89 0.95 -7.95
N PHE A 32 4.74 0.39 -8.31
CA PHE A 32 4.60 -0.43 -9.52
C PHE A 32 4.78 0.38 -10.81
N LEU A 33 4.26 1.60 -10.84
CA LEU A 33 4.52 2.52 -11.97
C LEU A 33 6.02 2.82 -12.09
N ALA A 34 6.69 3.13 -10.98
CA ALA A 34 8.13 3.36 -10.97
C ALA A 34 8.92 2.11 -11.40
N LEU A 35 8.50 0.92 -10.93
CA LEU A 35 9.08 -0.35 -11.33
C LEU A 35 8.95 -0.60 -12.83
N ALA A 36 7.84 -0.21 -13.46
CA ALA A 36 7.67 -0.31 -14.90
C ALA A 36 8.71 0.52 -15.66
N PHE A 37 9.04 1.72 -15.18
CA PHE A 37 10.12 2.53 -15.77
C PHE A 37 11.51 1.94 -15.53
N VAL A 38 11.76 1.38 -14.33
CA VAL A 38 13.01 0.64 -14.06
C VAL A 38 13.14 -0.55 -15.00
N TRP A 39 12.06 -1.30 -15.20
CA TRP A 39 12.02 -2.43 -16.12
C TRP A 39 12.27 -1.99 -17.56
N GLN A 40 11.59 -0.94 -18.02
CA GLN A 40 11.79 -0.38 -19.35
C GLN A 40 13.22 0.12 -19.57
N ALA A 41 13.85 0.75 -18.57
CA ALA A 41 15.24 1.16 -18.64
C ALA A 41 16.20 -0.04 -18.74
N ALA A 42 15.93 -1.14 -18.04
CA ALA A 42 16.75 -2.35 -18.08
C ALA A 42 16.72 -3.06 -19.45
N VAL A 43 15.62 -2.96 -20.20
CA VAL A 43 15.49 -3.54 -21.55
C VAL A 43 15.78 -2.56 -22.68
N GLY A 44 16.06 -1.29 -22.37
CA GLY A 44 16.39 -0.24 -23.33
C GLY A 44 15.18 0.37 -24.02
N PHE A 45 14.02 0.41 -23.36
CA PHE A 45 12.75 0.93 -23.90
C PHE A 45 12.36 0.30 -25.27
N ARG A 46 12.63 -0.99 -25.43
CA ARG A 46 12.21 -1.80 -26.58
C ARG A 46 10.98 -2.61 -26.21
#